data_AF-A0A2V6X9L8-F1
#
_entry.id   AF-A0A2V6X9L8-F1
#
_cell.length_a   1.000
_cell.length_b   1.000
_cell.length_c   1.000
_cell.angle_alpha   90.00
_cell.angle_beta   90.00
_cell.angle_gamma   90.00
#
_symmetry.space_group_name_H-M   'P 1'
#
loop_
_entity.id
_entity.type
_entity.pdbx_description
1 polymer ?
#
loop_
_entity_poly.entity_id
_entity_poly.type
_entity_poly.pdbx_seq_one_letter_code
_entity_poly.pdbx_strand_id
1 'polypeptide(L)'
;MVDARGWFDVELRETWPPWTVQRYLGQPVGPIRSRQERDQLLASAEIILGGFPFPLDLRARAPRLRWFHQLPAGASNLLRGDLWGSDVIVTTSRGYGNTRPMAEYVLASLLHFARGVHHASRDRQRHRFDHRTYRPMVLQGKTVCVVGAGGIGDAHRLTLQHHGT
;
A
#
# COMPACT_ATOMS: atom_id res chain seq x y z
N MET A 1 9.25 -2.90 23.44
CA MET A 1 8.95 -2.56 22.03
C MET A 1 9.51 -1.16 21.79
N VAL A 2 10.36 -0.97 20.78
CA VAL A 2 10.94 0.34 20.46
C VAL A 2 10.29 0.85 19.18
N ASP A 3 9.79 2.08 19.21
CA ASP A 3 9.29 2.77 18.02
C ASP A 3 10.41 3.62 17.41
N ALA A 4 10.85 3.24 16.23
CA ALA A 4 11.95 3.88 15.50
C ALA A 4 11.50 4.54 14.19
N ARG A 5 10.21 4.93 14.09
CA ARG A 5 9.70 5.70 12.94
C ARG A 5 10.50 7.00 12.78
N GLY A 6 10.91 7.30 11.55
CA GLY A 6 11.69 8.50 11.23
C GLY A 6 13.21 8.37 11.43
N TRP A 7 13.69 7.39 12.22
CA TRP A 7 15.12 7.29 12.56
C TRP A 7 15.99 7.01 11.32
N PHE A 8 15.47 6.21 10.40
CA PHE A 8 16.19 5.77 9.21
C PHE A 8 16.00 6.73 8.02
N ASP A 9 15.20 7.78 8.13
CA ASP A 9 14.83 8.59 6.97
C ASP A 9 16.04 9.20 6.24
N VAL A 10 17.10 9.58 6.96
CA VAL A 10 18.32 10.12 6.34
C VAL A 10 18.95 9.10 5.38
N GLU A 11 19.17 7.86 5.82
CA GLU A 11 19.77 6.83 4.95
C GLU A 11 18.79 6.33 3.88
N LEU A 12 17.48 6.36 4.16
CA LEU A 12 16.47 6.02 3.15
C LEU A 12 16.46 7.05 2.02
N ARG A 13 16.70 8.33 2.31
CA ARG A 13 16.85 9.39 1.29
C ARG A 13 18.10 9.23 0.44
N GLU A 14 19.16 8.63 1.00
CA GLU A 14 20.43 8.38 0.29
C GLU A 14 20.38 7.12 -0.58
N THR A 15 19.68 6.08 -0.11
CA THR A 15 19.70 4.74 -0.75
C THR A 15 18.57 4.51 -1.75
N TRP A 16 17.40 5.12 -1.52
CA TRP A 16 16.24 4.94 -2.40
C TRP A 16 16.15 6.05 -3.46
N PRO A 17 15.60 5.74 -4.65
CA PRO A 17 15.50 6.73 -5.71
C PRO A 17 14.61 7.93 -5.32
N PRO A 18 14.82 9.11 -5.92
CA PRO A 18 14.11 10.34 -5.53
C PRO A 18 12.58 10.21 -5.56
N TRP A 19 12.02 9.48 -6.52
CA TRP A 19 10.56 9.27 -6.62
C TRP A 19 10.00 8.41 -5.47
N THR A 20 10.78 7.45 -4.97
CA THR A 20 10.39 6.65 -3.80
C THR A 20 10.41 7.52 -2.55
N VAL A 21 11.47 8.30 -2.38
CA VAL A 21 11.62 9.25 -1.28
C VAL A 21 10.44 10.22 -1.26
N GLN A 22 10.15 10.88 -2.39
CA GLN A 22 9.08 11.87 -2.49
C GLN A 22 7.69 11.29 -2.18
N ARG A 23 7.45 10.04 -2.57
CA ARG A 23 6.14 9.40 -2.39
C ARG A 23 5.91 8.87 -0.98
N TYR A 24 6.94 8.35 -0.32
CA TYR A 24 6.81 7.58 0.92
C TYR A 24 7.43 8.24 2.14
N LEU A 25 8.45 9.07 1.97
CA LEU A 25 9.05 9.81 3.07
C LEU A 25 8.42 11.19 3.11
N GLY A 26 7.70 11.47 4.20
CA GLY A 26 7.18 12.80 4.48
C GLY A 26 8.29 13.78 4.89
N GLN A 27 7.88 14.91 5.47
CA GLN A 27 8.81 15.78 6.17
C GLN A 27 9.50 14.99 7.30
N PRO A 28 10.82 15.16 7.52
CA PRO A 28 11.52 14.49 8.61
C PRO A 28 10.80 14.78 9.93
N VAL A 29 10.42 13.72 10.65
CA VAL A 29 9.76 13.85 11.95
C VAL A 29 10.74 13.40 13.03
N GLY A 30 11.10 14.33 13.92
CA GLY A 30 11.92 14.05 15.09
C GLY A 30 13.43 14.27 14.92
N PRO A 31 14.21 14.04 15.99
CA PRO A 31 15.65 14.27 15.98
C PRO A 31 16.35 13.28 15.04
N ILE A 32 17.30 13.80 14.26
CA ILE A 32 18.18 12.97 13.43
C ILE A 32 19.04 12.11 14.34
N ARG A 33 18.97 10.79 14.17
CA ARG A 33 19.78 9.81 14.89
C ARG A 33 21.05 9.50 14.11
N SER A 34 22.16 9.40 14.84
CA SER A 34 23.44 9.02 14.26
C SER A 34 23.38 7.60 13.69
N ARG A 35 24.26 7.29 12.74
CA ARG A 35 24.41 5.92 12.22
C ARG A 35 24.68 4.91 13.34
N GLN A 36 25.52 5.30 14.31
CA GLN A 36 25.87 4.45 15.46
C GLN A 36 24.65 4.09 16.32
N GLU A 37 23.79 5.06 16.65
CA GLU A 37 22.56 4.79 17.42
C GLU A 37 21.62 3.83 16.68
N ARG A 38 21.47 4.00 15.36
CA ARG A 38 20.64 3.12 14.52
C ARG A 38 21.21 1.70 14.45
N ASP A 39 22.52 1.57 14.34
CA ASP A 39 23.21 0.28 14.31
C ASP A 39 23.11 -0.45 15.64
N GLN A 40 23.23 0.26 16.76
CA GLN A 40 23.01 -0.31 18.10
C GLN A 40 21.56 -0.82 18.28
N LEU A 41 20.58 -0.06 17.79
CA LEU A 41 19.18 -0.49 17.81
C LEU A 41 18.99 -1.78 17.00
N LEU A 42 19.51 -1.83 15.77
CA LEU A 42 19.41 -3.01 14.91
C LEU A 42 20.18 -4.21 15.49
N ALA A 43 21.33 -3.98 16.13
CA ALA A 43 22.17 -5.03 16.70
C ALA A 43 21.45 -5.87 17.78
N SER A 44 20.53 -5.24 18.50
CA SER A 44 19.73 -5.88 19.55
C SER A 44 18.36 -6.37 19.08
N ALA A 45 17.96 -6.07 17.84
CA ALA A 45 16.64 -6.41 17.32
C ALA A 45 16.53 -7.88 16.90
N GLU A 46 15.63 -8.63 17.55
CA GLU A 46 15.28 -10.00 17.14
C GLU A 46 14.09 -10.05 16.18
N ILE A 47 13.21 -9.05 16.26
CA ILE A 47 12.00 -8.90 15.45
C ILE A 47 11.90 -7.46 14.97
N ILE A 48 11.64 -7.27 13.68
CA ILE A 48 11.43 -5.94 13.09
C ILE A 48 10.08 -5.91 12.37
N LEU A 49 9.28 -4.90 12.68
CA LEU A 49 8.06 -4.56 11.94
C LEU A 49 8.37 -3.37 11.02
N GLY A 50 8.51 -3.63 9.72
CA GLY A 50 9.05 -2.67 8.75
C GLY A 50 8.02 -2.19 7.71
N GLY A 51 8.10 -0.91 7.36
CA GLY A 51 7.38 -0.32 6.23
C GLY A 51 8.18 -0.35 4.92
N PHE A 52 7.72 0.45 3.95
CA PHE A 52 8.46 0.75 2.74
C PHE A 52 8.62 2.28 2.62
N PRO A 53 9.82 2.81 2.29
CA PRO A 53 11.08 2.09 2.08
C PRO A 53 11.73 1.57 3.38
N PHE A 54 12.75 0.71 3.26
CA PHE A 54 13.48 0.09 4.37
C PHE A 54 15.01 0.11 4.15
N PRO A 55 15.85 0.03 5.20
CA PRO A 55 17.30 -0.08 5.06
C PRO A 55 17.72 -1.34 4.29
N LEU A 56 18.57 -1.19 3.27
CA LEU A 56 18.93 -2.32 2.39
C LEU A 56 19.95 -3.28 3.01
N ASP A 57 20.64 -2.87 4.07
CA ASP A 57 21.66 -3.61 4.83
C ASP A 57 21.13 -4.10 6.20
N LEU A 58 19.85 -4.42 6.27
CA LEU A 58 19.14 -4.72 7.52
C LEU A 58 19.67 -6.01 8.17
N ARG A 59 19.84 -7.10 7.41
CA ARG A 59 20.36 -8.37 7.92
C ARG A 59 21.79 -8.22 8.41
N ALA A 60 22.62 -7.47 7.70
CA ALA A 60 24.02 -7.24 8.05
C ALA A 60 24.16 -6.49 9.40
N ARG A 61 23.25 -5.53 9.66
CA ARG A 61 23.26 -4.71 10.88
C ARG A 61 22.51 -5.34 12.06
N ALA A 62 21.64 -6.30 11.80
CA ALA A 62 20.84 -6.99 12.80
C ALA A 62 21.23 -8.49 12.89
N PRO A 63 22.36 -8.84 13.53
CA PRO A 63 22.85 -10.21 13.62
C PRO A 63 21.92 -11.15 14.41
N ARG A 64 21.07 -10.59 15.28
CA ARG A 64 20.09 -11.32 16.08
C ARG A 64 18.72 -11.40 15.41
N LEU A 65 18.54 -10.80 14.23
CA LEU A 65 17.25 -10.76 13.56
C LEU A 65 16.82 -12.16 13.16
N ARG A 66 15.62 -12.55 13.60
CA ARG A 66 15.02 -13.85 13.29
C ARG A 66 13.75 -13.69 12.47
N TRP A 67 13.08 -12.55 12.61
CA TRP A 67 11.81 -12.30 11.95
C TRP A 67 11.66 -10.84 11.50
N PHE A 68 11.38 -10.66 10.21
CA PHE A 68 10.96 -9.39 9.63
C PHE A 68 9.50 -9.49 9.17
N HIS A 69 8.63 -8.66 9.74
CA HIS A 69 7.27 -8.51 9.26
C HIS A 69 7.13 -7.21 8.48
N GLN A 70 6.78 -7.33 7.20
CA GLN A 70 6.53 -6.19 6.35
C GLN A 70 5.05 -5.78 6.43
N LEU A 71 4.82 -4.50 6.73
CA LEU A 71 3.49 -3.91 6.81
C LEU A 71 2.78 -3.87 5.43
N PRO A 72 3.46 -3.53 4.32
CA PRO A 72 2.90 -3.76 2.98
C PRO A 72 2.61 -5.23 2.66
N ALA A 73 1.51 -5.45 1.92
CA ALA A 73 1.12 -6.79 1.43
C ALA A 73 2.03 -7.39 0.34
N GLY A 74 2.79 -6.57 -0.39
CA GLY A 74 3.66 -7.01 -1.48
C GLY A 74 5.12 -7.03 -1.08
N ALA A 75 5.87 -8.09 -1.42
CA ALA A 75 7.25 -8.31 -0.95
C ALA A 75 8.35 -8.05 -1.99
N SER A 76 8.02 -7.67 -3.22
CA SER A 76 8.99 -7.55 -4.33
C SER A 76 10.10 -6.51 -4.06
N ASN A 77 9.84 -5.52 -3.22
CA ASN A 77 10.82 -4.53 -2.81
C ASN A 77 11.99 -5.13 -2.00
N LEU A 78 11.78 -6.29 -1.37
CA LEU A 78 12.80 -6.95 -0.55
C LEU A 78 13.96 -7.52 -1.38
N LEU A 79 13.73 -7.77 -2.68
CA LEU A 79 14.76 -8.20 -3.63
C LEU A 79 15.96 -7.24 -3.72
N ARG A 80 15.75 -5.96 -3.36
CA ARG A 80 16.80 -4.94 -3.41
C ARG A 80 17.70 -4.95 -2.17
N GLY A 81 17.26 -5.57 -1.07
CA GLY A 81 17.99 -5.60 0.19
C GLY A 81 18.59 -6.98 0.50
N ASP A 82 19.27 -7.05 1.63
CA ASP A 82 19.99 -8.24 2.11
C ASP A 82 19.10 -9.26 2.87
N LEU A 83 17.80 -8.98 2.98
CA LEU A 83 16.83 -9.93 3.54
C LEU A 83 16.50 -11.06 2.57
N TRP A 84 16.56 -10.80 1.26
CA TRP A 84 16.24 -11.80 0.24
C TRP A 84 17.33 -12.88 0.18
N GLY A 85 16.94 -14.15 0.33
CA GLY A 85 17.88 -15.27 0.38
C GLY A 85 18.65 -15.41 1.70
N SER A 86 18.31 -14.62 2.72
CA SER A 86 18.85 -14.76 4.07
C SER A 86 18.17 -15.87 4.88
N ASP A 87 18.68 -16.14 6.07
CA ASP A 87 18.12 -17.04 7.08
C ASP A 87 16.95 -16.43 7.89
N VAL A 88 16.58 -15.16 7.62
CA VAL A 88 15.53 -14.45 8.34
C VAL A 88 14.16 -14.84 7.82
N ILE A 89 13.24 -15.18 8.74
CA ILE A 89 11.84 -15.41 8.39
C ILE A 89 11.23 -14.07 7.97
N VAL A 90 10.64 -14.03 6.78
CA VAL A 90 9.95 -12.83 6.27
C VAL A 90 8.46 -13.12 6.13
N THR A 91 7.64 -12.25 6.70
CA THR A 91 6.18 -12.28 6.56
C THR A 91 5.66 -10.94 6.06
N THR A 92 4.46 -10.92 5.48
CA THR A 92 3.81 -9.69 5.00
C THR A 92 2.39 -9.61 5.52
N SER A 93 1.78 -8.43 5.52
CA SER A 93 0.36 -8.27 5.83
C SER A 93 -0.58 -8.65 4.66
N ARG A 94 -0.14 -9.53 3.75
CA ARG A 94 -1.00 -10.03 2.65
C ARG A 94 -2.22 -10.75 3.25
N GLY A 95 -3.41 -10.40 2.75
CA GLY A 95 -4.68 -10.97 3.24
C GLY A 95 -5.25 -10.29 4.49
N TYR A 96 -4.46 -9.46 5.19
CA TYR A 96 -4.95 -8.63 6.30
C TYR A 96 -5.49 -7.26 5.86
N GLY A 97 -5.20 -6.85 4.62
CA GLY A 97 -5.79 -5.66 4.01
C GLY A 97 -7.32 -5.79 3.94
N ASN A 98 -8.03 -4.76 4.39
CA ASN A 98 -9.49 -4.79 4.54
C ASN A 98 -10.16 -4.96 3.16
N THR A 99 -10.54 -6.19 2.82
CA THR A 99 -11.11 -6.57 1.52
C THR A 99 -12.48 -5.93 1.28
N ARG A 100 -13.23 -5.66 2.36
CA ARG A 100 -14.56 -5.03 2.30
C ARG A 100 -14.52 -3.58 1.79
N PRO A 101 -13.72 -2.65 2.35
CA PRO A 101 -13.55 -1.31 1.78
C PRO A 101 -13.10 -1.29 0.32
N MET A 102 -12.28 -2.26 -0.11
CA MET A 102 -11.90 -2.37 -1.52
C MET A 102 -13.09 -2.79 -2.38
N ALA A 103 -13.92 -3.73 -1.92
CA ALA A 103 -15.17 -4.09 -2.58
C ALA A 103 -16.14 -2.90 -2.69
N GLU A 104 -16.33 -2.16 -1.59
CA GLU A 104 -17.15 -0.95 -1.56
C GLU A 104 -16.62 0.13 -2.52
N TYR A 105 -15.30 0.34 -2.55
CA TYR A 105 -14.68 1.29 -3.46
C TYR A 105 -14.91 0.92 -4.94
N VAL A 106 -14.81 -0.36 -5.28
CA VAL A 106 -15.07 -0.83 -6.66
C VAL A 106 -16.54 -0.62 -7.02
N LEU A 107 -17.48 -0.94 -6.14
CA LEU A 107 -18.91 -0.70 -6.37
C LEU A 107 -19.22 0.79 -6.52
N ALA A 108 -18.66 1.63 -5.65
CA ALA A 108 -18.79 3.08 -5.74
C ALA A 108 -18.22 3.61 -7.05
N SER A 109 -17.08 3.09 -7.52
CA SER A 109 -16.46 3.46 -8.79
C SER A 109 -17.32 3.05 -9.98
N LEU A 110 -17.85 1.82 -9.99
CA LEU A 110 -18.76 1.35 -11.04
C LEU A 110 -19.99 2.26 -11.14
N LEU A 111 -20.61 2.60 -10.01
CA LEU A 111 -21.74 3.52 -9.97
C LEU A 111 -21.36 4.95 -10.40
N HIS A 112 -20.19 5.43 -9.98
CA HIS A 112 -19.68 6.76 -10.32
C HIS A 112 -19.53 6.94 -11.84
N PHE A 113 -19.04 5.92 -12.54
CA PHE A 113 -18.93 5.93 -14.00
C PHE A 113 -20.28 5.67 -14.68
N ALA A 114 -21.01 4.64 -14.24
CA ALA A 114 -22.30 4.28 -14.83
C ALA A 114 -23.33 5.41 -14.74
N ARG A 115 -23.29 6.25 -13.70
CA ARG A 115 -24.22 7.39 -13.53
C ARG A 115 -23.69 8.71 -14.07
N GLY A 116 -22.47 8.75 -14.61
CA GLY A 116 -21.88 9.99 -15.15
C GLY A 116 -21.48 11.01 -14.10
N VAL A 117 -21.24 10.60 -12.84
CA VAL A 117 -20.90 11.54 -11.74
C VAL A 117 -19.58 12.27 -11.99
N HIS A 118 -18.62 11.61 -12.64
CA HIS A 118 -17.38 12.22 -13.14
C HIS A 118 -17.63 13.37 -14.12
N HIS A 119 -18.65 13.27 -15.00
CA HIS A 119 -19.06 14.37 -15.87
C HIS A 119 -19.67 15.51 -15.07
N ALA A 120 -20.57 15.20 -14.12
CA ALA A 120 -21.18 16.20 -13.24
C ALA A 120 -20.15 17.00 -12.44
N SER A 121 -19.09 16.35 -11.96
CA SER A 121 -17.98 17.03 -11.28
C SER A 121 -17.27 18.04 -12.19
N ARG A 122 -16.99 17.66 -13.44
CA ARG A 122 -16.33 18.53 -14.44
C ARG A 122 -17.23 19.68 -14.90
N ASP A 123 -18.50 19.40 -15.14
CA ASP A 123 -19.51 20.39 -15.53
C ASP A 123 -19.69 21.45 -14.43
N ARG A 124 -19.73 21.00 -13.16
CA ARG A 124 -19.76 21.90 -12.00
C ARG A 124 -18.52 22.80 -11.95
N GLN A 125 -17.32 22.24 -12.13
CA GLN A 125 -16.08 23.04 -12.16
C GLN A 125 -16.06 24.07 -13.30
N ARG A 126 -16.72 23.75 -14.42
CA ARG A 126 -16.81 24.63 -15.60
C ARG A 126 -18.00 25.60 -15.56
N HIS A 127 -18.84 25.51 -14.52
CA HIS A 127 -20.11 26.23 -14.42
C HIS A 127 -21.00 26.05 -15.66
N ARG A 128 -20.96 24.88 -16.30
CA ARG A 128 -21.70 24.57 -17.53
C ARG A 128 -22.31 23.19 -17.41
N PHE A 129 -23.63 23.11 -17.51
CA PHE A 129 -24.37 21.86 -17.47
C PHE A 129 -24.94 21.55 -18.86
N ASP A 130 -24.40 20.52 -19.53
CA ASP A 130 -24.97 19.99 -20.76
C ASP A 130 -25.52 18.58 -20.50
N HIS A 131 -26.81 18.52 -20.12
CA HIS A 131 -27.52 17.27 -19.84
C HIS A 131 -27.47 16.26 -21.01
N ARG A 132 -27.29 16.72 -22.25
CA ARG A 132 -27.25 15.85 -23.43
C ARG A 132 -25.96 15.03 -23.52
N THR A 133 -24.94 15.37 -22.73
CA THR A 133 -23.67 14.61 -22.67
C THR A 133 -23.75 13.41 -21.73
N TYR A 134 -24.78 13.34 -20.88
CA TYR A 134 -24.96 12.26 -19.93
C TYR A 134 -25.57 11.04 -20.63
N ARG A 135 -24.90 9.90 -20.49
CA ARG A 135 -25.36 8.59 -20.97
C ARG A 135 -25.32 7.60 -19.79
N PRO A 136 -26.22 7.74 -18.81
CA PRO A 136 -26.23 6.84 -17.67
C PRO A 136 -26.55 5.40 -18.12
N MET A 137 -25.89 4.44 -17.50
CA MET A 137 -26.05 3.02 -17.75
C MET A 137 -26.61 2.34 -16.50
N VAL A 138 -27.59 1.46 -16.70
CA VAL A 138 -28.05 0.55 -15.66
C VAL A 138 -27.07 -0.63 -15.58
N LEU A 139 -26.53 -0.87 -14.38
CA LEU A 139 -25.58 -1.95 -14.12
C LEU A 139 -26.24 -3.33 -14.02
N GLN A 140 -27.54 -3.38 -13.71
CA GLN A 140 -28.29 -4.64 -13.65
C GLN A 140 -28.20 -5.39 -14.99
N GLY A 141 -27.85 -6.69 -14.93
CA GLY A 141 -27.68 -7.54 -16.11
C GLY A 141 -26.40 -7.28 -16.92
N LYS A 142 -25.50 -6.39 -16.47
CA LYS A 142 -24.18 -6.19 -17.07
C LYS A 142 -23.16 -7.17 -16.47
N THR A 143 -22.18 -7.55 -17.28
CA THR A 143 -21.08 -8.42 -16.83
C THR A 143 -19.86 -7.56 -16.49
N VAL A 144 -19.26 -7.79 -15.32
CA VAL A 144 -18.01 -7.16 -14.89
C VAL A 144 -16.89 -8.18 -14.98
N CYS A 145 -15.82 -7.85 -15.70
CA CYS A 145 -14.62 -8.67 -15.74
C CYS A 145 -13.70 -8.27 -14.58
N VAL A 146 -13.35 -9.24 -13.72
CA VAL A 146 -12.38 -9.04 -12.64
C VAL A 146 -11.05 -9.64 -13.08
N VAL A 147 -10.05 -8.80 -13.32
CA VAL A 147 -8.70 -9.23 -13.68
C VAL A 147 -7.82 -9.22 -12.44
N GLY A 148 -7.40 -10.41 -12.00
CA GLY A 148 -6.58 -10.61 -10.79
C GLY A 148 -7.38 -11.13 -9.60
N ALA A 149 -7.48 -12.45 -9.47
CA ALA A 149 -8.18 -13.14 -8.37
C ALA A 149 -7.28 -13.34 -7.13
N GLY A 150 -6.65 -12.26 -6.64
CA GLY A 150 -6.05 -12.28 -5.30
C GLY A 150 -7.12 -12.20 -4.20
N GLY A 151 -6.75 -12.11 -2.92
CA GLY A 151 -7.72 -12.01 -1.81
C GLY A 151 -8.72 -10.84 -1.92
N ILE A 152 -8.43 -9.83 -2.74
CA ILE A 152 -9.37 -8.75 -3.10
C ILE A 152 -10.37 -9.22 -4.18
N GLY A 153 -9.91 -9.97 -5.17
CA GLY A 153 -10.72 -10.55 -6.25
C GLY A 153 -11.84 -11.47 -5.75
N ASP A 154 -11.54 -12.30 -4.75
CA ASP A 154 -12.53 -13.22 -4.17
C ASP A 154 -13.67 -12.51 -3.43
N ALA A 155 -13.39 -11.37 -2.79
CA ALA A 155 -14.41 -10.57 -2.11
C ALA A 155 -15.44 -9.97 -3.10
N HIS A 156 -15.03 -9.65 -4.33
CA HIS A 156 -15.94 -9.11 -5.35
C HIS A 156 -16.96 -10.13 -5.85
N ARG A 157 -16.64 -11.43 -5.79
CA ARG A 157 -17.55 -12.49 -6.24
C ARG A 157 -18.78 -12.63 -5.34
N LEU A 158 -18.68 -12.28 -4.05
CA LEU A 158 -19.78 -12.38 -3.10
C LEU A 158 -20.74 -11.17 -3.12
N THR A 159 -20.23 -9.94 -3.30
CA THR A 159 -21.08 -8.74 -3.16
C THR A 159 -22.04 -8.54 -4.33
N LEU A 160 -21.70 -9.04 -5.53
CA LEU A 160 -22.60 -8.98 -6.69
C LEU A 160 -23.77 -9.99 -6.60
N GLN A 161 -23.67 -11.01 -5.75
CA GLN A 161 -24.76 -11.98 -5.54
C GLN A 161 -25.81 -11.50 -4.54
N HIS A 162 -25.52 -10.47 -3.73
CA HIS A 162 -26.44 -10.02 -2.67
C HIS A 162 -27.37 -8.86 -3.08
N HIS A 163 -27.24 -8.35 -4.31
CA HIS A 163 -28.10 -7.29 -4.85
C HIS A 163 -29.10 -7.79 -5.91
N GLY A 164 -29.41 -9.08 -5.89
CA GLY A 164 -30.42 -9.71 -6.76
C GLY A 164 -31.41 -10.55 -5.96
N THR A 165 -32.38 -9.89 -5.32
CA THR A 165 -33.68 -10.46 -4.91
C THR A 165 -34.75 -9.41 -5.11
#